data_AF-A0A933R2Y2-F1
#
_entry.id   AF-A0A933R2Y2-F1
#
_cell.length_a   1.000
_cell.length_b   1.000
_cell.length_c   1.000
_cell.angle_alpha   90.00
_cell.angle_beta   90.00
_cell.angle_gamma   90.00
#
_symmetry.space_group_name_H-M   'P 1'
#
loop_
_entity.id
_entity.type
_entity.pdbx_description
1 polymer ?
#
loop_
_entity_poly.entity_id
_entity_poly.type
_entity_poly.pdbx_seq_one_letter_code
_entity_poly.pdbx_strand_id
1 'polypeptide(L)'
;MSINNPAEEQHREQLKMHVEELQREEAMIVSELVRIFGQENFFIDREGNVSCSKSDLELGEEKAGVRSGMEERLKRIYAQRESIKKSDPDAWKETIH
;
A
#
# COMPACT_ATOMS: atom_id res chain seq x y z
N MET A 1 27.38 26.27 6.10
CA MET A 1 26.59 25.15 6.66
C MET A 1 25.15 25.48 6.34
N SER A 2 24.48 24.69 5.50
CA SER A 2 23.08 24.94 5.16
C SER A 2 22.23 24.68 6.40
N ILE A 3 21.49 25.70 6.83
CA ILE A 3 20.47 25.58 7.87
C ILE A 3 19.32 24.85 7.19
N ASN A 4 19.03 23.61 7.59
CA ASN A 4 17.79 22.96 7.17
C ASN A 4 16.62 23.83 7.63
N ASN A 5 15.74 24.19 6.69
CA ASN A 5 14.59 25.03 6.99
C ASN A 5 13.64 24.25 7.91
N PRO A 6 13.26 24.74 9.10
CA PRO A 6 12.38 24.01 10.02
C PRO A 6 11.06 23.53 9.40
N ALA A 7 10.57 24.25 8.38
CA ALA A 7 9.38 23.86 7.62
C ALA A 7 9.61 22.62 6.73
N GLU A 8 10.80 22.46 6.17
CA GLU A 8 11.16 21.29 5.36
C GLU A 8 11.33 20.04 6.24
N GLU A 9 11.90 20.21 7.43
CA GLU A 9 12.06 19.13 8.41
C GLU A 9 10.69 18.65 8.94
N GLN A 10 9.81 19.59 9.30
CA GLN A 10 8.45 19.26 9.71
C GLN A 10 7.65 18.59 8.57
N HIS A 11 7.81 19.07 7.34
CA HIS A 11 7.16 18.45 6.17
C HIS A 11 7.66 17.01 5.96
N ARG A 12 8.96 16.79 6.09
CA ARG A 12 9.57 15.45 6.01
C ARG A 12 9.02 14.53 7.09
N GLU A 13 8.91 14.96 8.34
CA GLU A 13 8.32 14.17 9.43
C GLU A 13 6.86 13.79 9.14
N GLN A 14 6.07 14.71 8.59
CA GLN A 14 4.69 14.42 8.17
C GLN A 14 4.63 13.36 7.08
N LEU A 15 5.49 13.46 6.06
CA LEU A 15 5.57 12.45 5.01
C LEU A 15 5.95 11.08 5.58
N LYS A 16 6.86 11.03 6.55
CA LYS A 16 7.27 9.77 7.19
C LYS A 16 6.10 9.10 7.90
N MET A 17 5.39 9.83 8.75
CA MET A 17 4.20 9.32 9.44
C MET A 17 3.16 8.83 8.44
N HIS A 18 2.96 9.56 7.34
CA HIS A 18 2.02 9.15 6.30
C HIS A 18 2.43 7.86 5.59
N VAL A 19 3.73 7.66 5.29
CA VAL A 19 4.21 6.39 4.72
C VAL A 19 3.99 5.23 5.69
N GLU A 20 4.24 5.41 6.99
CA GLU A 20 3.98 4.38 7.99
C GLU A 20 2.49 4.00 8.08
N GLU A 21 1.59 4.99 8.00
CA GLU A 21 0.14 4.75 7.95
C GLU A 21 -0.25 3.91 6.72
N LEU A 22 0.28 4.26 5.55
CA LEU A 22 0.06 3.53 4.30
C LEU A 22 0.57 2.08 4.39
N GLN A 23 1.74 1.87 5.00
CA GLN A 23 2.29 0.52 5.23
C GLN A 23 1.42 -0.30 6.18
N ARG A 24 0.92 0.31 7.26
CA ARG A 24 0.00 -0.37 8.20
C ARG A 24 -1.31 -0.74 7.52
N GLU A 25 -1.86 0.15 6.70
CA GLU A 25 -3.08 -0.13 5.93
C GLU A 25 -2.87 -1.27 4.93
N GLU A 26 -1.77 -1.22 4.18
CA GLU A 26 -1.40 -2.30 3.25
C GLU A 26 -1.26 -3.63 3.97
N ALA A 27 -0.57 -3.68 5.11
CA ALA A 27 -0.41 -4.90 5.89
C ALA A 27 -1.75 -5.47 6.38
N MET A 28 -2.69 -4.61 6.79
CA MET A 28 -4.05 -5.04 7.15
C MET A 28 -4.80 -5.63 5.95
N ILE A 29 -4.72 -4.98 4.79
CA ILE A 29 -5.37 -5.47 3.57
C ILE A 29 -4.76 -6.82 3.14
N VAL A 30 -3.44 -6.93 3.12
CA VAL A 30 -2.74 -8.18 2.77
C VAL A 30 -3.12 -9.28 3.75
N SER A 31 -3.15 -9.00 5.05
CA SER A 31 -3.59 -9.97 6.06
C SER A 31 -5.02 -10.47 5.81
N GLU A 32 -5.92 -9.57 5.41
CA GLU A 32 -7.31 -9.92 5.10
C GLU A 32 -7.43 -10.74 3.82
N LEU A 33 -6.65 -10.40 2.78
CA LEU A 33 -6.56 -11.19 1.56
C LEU A 33 -6.01 -12.60 1.84
N VAL A 34 -4.97 -12.73 2.67
CA VAL A 34 -4.45 -14.03 3.14
C VAL A 34 -5.53 -14.82 3.88
N ARG A 35 -6.33 -14.16 4.74
CA ARG A 35 -7.41 -14.82 5.48
C ARG A 35 -8.50 -15.38 4.57
N ILE A 36 -8.84 -14.67 3.49
CA ILE A 36 -9.96 -15.01 2.60
C ILE A 36 -9.55 -16.01 1.52
N PHE A 37 -8.40 -15.77 0.90
CA PHE A 37 -7.92 -16.51 -0.28
C PHE A 37 -6.83 -17.51 0.06
N GLY A 38 -6.09 -17.33 1.16
CA GLY A 38 -4.86 -18.06 1.43
C GLY A 38 -3.65 -17.38 0.77
N GLN A 39 -2.49 -17.47 1.42
CA GLN A 39 -1.28 -16.74 1.01
C GLN A 39 -0.76 -17.12 -0.39
N GLU A 40 -0.95 -18.37 -0.82
CA GLU A 40 -0.43 -18.88 -2.10
C GLU A 40 -1.38 -18.63 -3.29
N ASN A 41 -2.57 -18.08 -3.03
CA ASN A 41 -3.66 -18.06 -4.01
C ASN A 41 -3.91 -16.68 -4.63
N PHE A 42 -3.21 -15.64 -4.17
CA PHE A 42 -3.30 -14.31 -4.77
C PHE A 42 -1.92 -13.66 -4.95
N PHE A 43 -1.88 -12.72 -5.88
CA PHE A 43 -0.72 -11.88 -6.18
C PHE A 43 -1.17 -10.42 -6.25
N ILE A 44 -0.39 -9.54 -5.63
CA ILE A 44 -0.56 -8.09 -5.72
C ILE A 44 0.57 -7.55 -6.59
N ASP A 45 0.23 -6.85 -7.66
CA ASP A 45 1.23 -6.24 -8.53
C ASP A 45 1.69 -4.86 -8.03
N ARG A 46 2.57 -4.21 -8.79
CA ARG A 46 3.13 -2.89 -8.46
C ARG A 46 2.14 -1.73 -8.65
N GLU A 47 0.94 -1.99 -9.15
CA GLU A 47 -0.13 -1.01 -9.28
C GLU A 47 -1.24 -1.25 -8.23
N GLY A 48 -1.10 -2.29 -7.40
CA GLY A 48 -2.08 -2.68 -6.40
C GLY A 48 -3.23 -3.56 -6.96
N ASN A 49 -3.11 -4.11 -8.17
CA ASN A 49 -4.11 -5.05 -8.70
C ASN A 49 -4.00 -6.40 -7.98
N VAL A 50 -5.14 -7.03 -7.67
CA VAL A 50 -5.19 -8.32 -6.98
C VAL A 50 -5.62 -9.40 -7.97
N SER A 51 -4.67 -10.26 -8.34
CA SER A 51 -4.93 -11.43 -9.20
C SER A 51 -5.00 -12.70 -8.36
N CYS A 52 -6.05 -13.52 -8.52
CA CYS A 52 -6.18 -14.81 -7.84
C CYS A 52 -5.98 -15.98 -8.83
N SER A 53 -5.53 -17.13 -8.32
CA SER A 53 -5.39 -18.34 -9.14
C SER A 53 -6.76 -18.84 -9.66
N LYS A 54 -6.79 -19.45 -10.85
CA LYS A 54 -8.05 -19.86 -11.54
C LYS A 54 -8.91 -20.86 -10.74
N SER A 55 -8.34 -21.56 -9.77
CA SER A 55 -9.07 -22.49 -8.90
C SER A 55 -10.08 -21.77 -7.99
N ASP A 56 -9.88 -20.46 -7.79
CA ASP A 56 -10.78 -19.57 -7.05
C ASP A 56 -11.70 -18.78 -8.00
N LEU A 57 -11.85 -19.11 -9.28
CA LEU A 57 -12.85 -18.38 -10.10
C LEU A 57 -14.30 -18.67 -9.69
N GLU A 58 -14.52 -19.67 -8.83
CA GLU A 58 -15.77 -19.95 -8.11
C GLU A 58 -15.89 -19.18 -6.79
N LEU A 59 -15.16 -18.07 -6.63
CA LEU A 59 -15.39 -17.15 -5.53
C LEU A 59 -16.84 -16.67 -5.57
N GLY A 60 -17.64 -17.08 -4.58
CA GLY A 60 -18.97 -16.53 -4.38
C GLY A 60 -18.95 -15.00 -4.35
N GLU A 61 -20.06 -14.37 -4.74
CA GLU A 61 -20.19 -12.91 -4.93
C GLU A 61 -19.62 -12.09 -3.77
N GLU A 62 -19.77 -12.58 -2.54
CA GLU A 62 -19.22 -11.97 -1.32
C GLU A 62 -17.69 -11.83 -1.38
N LYS A 63 -16.96 -12.91 -1.70
CA LYS A 63 -15.50 -12.87 -1.74
C LYS A 63 -14.99 -12.03 -2.92
N ALA A 64 -15.70 -12.03 -4.05
CA ALA A 64 -15.39 -11.17 -5.19
C ALA A 64 -15.55 -9.68 -4.82
N GLY A 65 -16.62 -9.34 -4.08
CA GLY A 65 -16.85 -7.99 -3.57
C GLY A 65 -15.74 -7.53 -2.61
N VAL A 66 -15.35 -8.38 -1.66
CA VAL A 66 -14.26 -8.07 -0.74
C VAL A 66 -12.93 -7.88 -1.49
N ARG A 67 -12.61 -8.75 -2.45
CA ARG A 67 -11.41 -8.58 -3.30
C ARG A 67 -11.41 -7.21 -4.00
N SER A 68 -12.52 -6.86 -4.64
CA SER A 68 -12.64 -5.60 -5.38
C SER A 68 -12.41 -4.39 -4.47
N GLY A 69 -13.01 -4.38 -3.27
CA GLY A 69 -12.82 -3.29 -2.32
C GLY A 69 -11.39 -3.19 -1.79
N MET A 70 -10.72 -4.32 -1.59
CA MET A 70 -9.30 -4.34 -1.18
C MET A 70 -8.38 -3.88 -2.31
N GLU A 71 -8.64 -4.27 -3.55
CA GLU A 71 -7.88 -3.84 -4.73
C GLU A 71 -7.95 -2.31 -4.91
N GLU A 72 -9.14 -1.71 -4.79
CA GLU A 72 -9.27 -0.25 -4.89
C GLU A 72 -8.47 0.49 -3.82
N ARG A 73 -8.40 -0.07 -2.60
CA ARG A 73 -7.59 0.50 -1.51
C ARG A 73 -6.10 0.37 -1.79
N LEU A 74 -5.65 -0.79 -2.25
CA LEU A 74 -4.26 -1.02 -2.63
C LEU A 74 -3.83 -0.05 -3.75
N LYS A 75 -4.66 0.11 -4.79
CA LYS A 75 -4.42 1.10 -5.86
C LYS A 75 -4.20 2.51 -5.32
N ARG A 76 -5.02 2.95 -4.36
CA ARG A 76 -4.85 4.26 -3.72
C ARG A 76 -3.54 4.35 -2.94
N ILE A 77 -3.24 3.34 -2.13
CA ILE A 77 -1.99 3.29 -1.34
C ILE A 77 -0.77 3.39 -2.27
N TYR A 78 -0.76 2.60 -3.35
CA TYR A 78 0.38 2.53 -4.26
C TYR A 78 0.56 3.85 -5.04
N ALA A 79 -0.54 4.49 -5.45
CA ALA A 79 -0.50 5.82 -6.06
C ALA A 79 0.04 6.88 -5.08
N GLN A 80 -0.37 6.86 -3.81
CA GLN A 80 0.13 7.79 -2.80
C GLN A 80 1.61 7.57 -2.51
N ARG A 81 2.05 6.31 -2.36
CA ARG A 81 3.45 5.95 -2.19
C ARG A 81 4.33 6.46 -3.33
N GLU A 82 3.89 6.30 -4.58
CA GLU A 82 4.59 6.84 -5.75
C GLU A 82 4.59 8.38 -5.78
N SER A 83 3.53 9.04 -5.28
CA SER A 83 3.48 10.50 -5.13
C SER A 83 4.51 10.99 -4.11
N ILE A 84 4.58 10.36 -2.93
CA ILE A 84 5.52 10.72 -1.86
C ILE A 84 6.96 10.51 -2.32
N LYS A 85 7.25 9.37 -2.96
CA LYS A 85 8.56 9.06 -3.52
C LYS A 85 9.03 10.09 -4.56
N LYS A 86 8.10 10.72 -5.30
CA LYS A 86 8.42 11.80 -6.25
C LYS A 86 8.61 13.15 -5.56
N SER A 87 7.88 13.42 -4.47
CA SER A 87 7.97 14.69 -3.75
C SER A 87 9.20 14.78 -2.82
N ASP A 88 9.50 13.71 -2.07
CA ASP A 88 10.66 13.62 -1.19
C ASP A 88 11.26 12.20 -1.21
N PRO A 89 12.21 11.94 -2.13
CA PRO A 89 12.87 10.64 -2.26
C PRO A 89 13.67 10.22 -1.02
N ASP A 90 14.13 11.18 -0.20
CA ASP A 90 14.91 10.90 1.00
C ASP A 90 13.99 10.46 2.15
N ALA A 91 12.87 11.16 2.36
CA ALA A 91 11.83 10.74 3.29
C ALA A 91 11.32 9.32 2.98
N TRP A 92 11.15 9.01 1.69
CA TRP A 92 10.79 7.67 1.22
C TRP A 92 11.85 6.60 1.54
N LYS A 93 13.14 6.87 1.26
CA LYS A 93 14.23 5.93 1.58
C LYS A 93 14.37 5.68 3.08
N GLU A 94 14.10 6.69 3.89
CA GLU A 94 14.18 6.58 5.35
C GLU A 94 13.05 5.74 5.96
N THR A 95 11.95 5.50 5.23
CA THR A 95 10.74 4.81 5.74
C THR A 95 10.49 3.43 5.13
N ILE A 96 11.14 3.11 4.02
CA ILE A 96 10.98 1.84 3.32
C ILE A 96 12.16 0.93 3.73
N HIS A 97 11.87 -0.06 4.58
CA HIS A 97 12.82 -1.08 5.05
C HIS A 97 12.49 -2.46 4.46
#